data_AF-A0A0G4KYC3-F1
#
_entry.id   AF-A0A0G4KYC3-F1
#
_cell.length_a   1.000
_cell.length_b   1.000
_cell.length_c   1.000
_cell.angle_alpha   90.00
_cell.angle_beta   90.00
_cell.angle_gamma   90.00
#
_symmetry.space_group_name_H-M   'P 1'
#
loop_
_entity.id
_entity.type
_entity.pdbx_description
1 polymer ?
#
loop_
_entity_poly.entity_id
_entity_poly.type
_entity_poly.pdbx_seq_one_letter_code
_entity_poly.pdbx_strand_id
1 'polypeptide(L)'
;MFAEATHGLGLVLEHRYYGTSFPVANVSIPNLRFLSTEQALADTAFFAEHVAFPDLEHEELGPTDVPWIAFGGSYAGAFAAFLRKLYPDVFWGAISSSGVTQAIVDYWEYYEAARRYAPADCADVTATLTEIVDNILTLRGPATETDRRALKSAFGLEALTHDDDFASVLSSGISQLQGQNWDPALDRSSFGLYCGSLRSDGLLFASTRHLEGTVRRLLHAGGVSDDESQIADGLTVKLLNFIGYVRQDVKSACPDGHVEKCFAVRGNERWQRTDLDQGMERSWFWQVCTEWGYFQTGSGVPAAQKPLVSCLIDLNYTSLPCREAFNITTLPDVERINKHGGYGFSYPRLAIVDGEADPWRAATPHRIGLPVRQSTTEEPFLLMGGGAVHHWDENGISGKDAREGYGESLPPSEVRRVQEAELAFVKAWVDAWSEAKTAKEDESLSLEL
;
A
#
# COMPACT_ATOMS: atom_id res chain seq x y z
N MET A 1 -4.59 -2.50 22.76
CA MET A 1 -4.73 -1.41 23.76
C MET A 1 -6.17 -0.97 23.98
N PHE A 2 -6.99 -0.80 22.92
CA PHE A 2 -8.37 -0.32 23.06
C PHE A 2 -9.24 -1.22 23.93
N ALA A 3 -9.26 -2.53 23.66
CA ALA A 3 -10.03 -3.51 24.44
C ALA A 3 -9.73 -3.43 25.94
N GLU A 4 -8.45 -3.46 26.32
CA GLU A 4 -8.03 -3.34 27.73
C GLU A 4 -8.47 -2.01 28.35
N ALA A 5 -8.31 -0.90 27.64
CA ALA A 5 -8.57 0.43 28.17
C ALA A 5 -10.05 0.83 28.22
N THR A 6 -10.91 0.11 27.50
CA THR A 6 -12.36 0.32 27.45
C THR A 6 -13.14 -0.84 28.08
N HIS A 7 -12.45 -1.87 28.57
CA HIS A 7 -13.04 -3.15 28.97
C HIS A 7 -13.89 -3.78 27.84
N GLY A 8 -13.51 -3.53 26.59
CA GLY A 8 -14.23 -4.00 25.40
C GLY A 8 -13.75 -5.35 24.88
N LEU A 9 -14.51 -5.88 23.91
CA LEU A 9 -14.17 -7.09 23.17
C LEU A 9 -13.44 -6.73 21.87
N GLY A 10 -12.30 -7.36 21.62
CA GLY A 10 -11.58 -7.24 20.35
C GLY A 10 -12.07 -8.27 19.34
N LEU A 11 -12.48 -7.82 18.15
CA LEU A 11 -13.02 -8.66 17.09
C LEU A 11 -12.22 -8.45 15.80
N VAL A 12 -11.79 -9.54 15.18
CA VAL A 12 -11.18 -9.53 13.84
C VAL A 12 -12.11 -10.28 12.90
N LEU A 13 -12.81 -9.55 12.05
CA LEU A 13 -13.75 -10.11 11.09
C LEU A 13 -13.06 -10.29 9.73
N GLU A 14 -13.05 -11.51 9.22
CA GLU A 14 -12.49 -11.81 7.91
C GLU A 14 -13.43 -11.32 6.79
N HIS A 15 -12.86 -10.66 5.79
CA HIS A 15 -13.61 -10.10 4.66
C HIS A 15 -14.07 -11.22 3.71
N ARG A 16 -15.28 -11.08 3.12
CA ARG A 16 -15.75 -12.00 2.06
C ARG A 16 -14.70 -12.14 0.95
N TYR A 17 -14.48 -13.35 0.45
CA TYR A 17 -13.48 -13.68 -0.58
C TYR A 17 -12.01 -13.58 -0.15
N TYR A 18 -11.73 -13.54 1.16
CA TYR A 18 -10.38 -13.60 1.71
C TYR A 18 -10.28 -14.70 2.77
N GLY A 19 -9.07 -15.25 2.93
CA GLY A 19 -8.75 -16.30 3.89
C GLY A 19 -9.61 -17.56 3.72
N THR A 20 -10.59 -17.75 4.60
CA THR A 20 -11.52 -18.88 4.60
C THR A 20 -12.98 -18.49 4.27
N SER A 21 -13.26 -17.19 4.16
CA SER A 21 -14.60 -16.63 4.06
C SER A 21 -15.10 -16.55 2.61
N PHE A 22 -15.32 -17.70 1.97
CA PHE A 22 -15.81 -17.78 0.58
C PHE A 22 -17.26 -18.28 0.51
N PRO A 23 -18.22 -17.48 -0.02
CA PRO A 23 -19.60 -17.93 -0.23
C PRO A 23 -19.76 -18.81 -1.47
N VAL A 24 -18.67 -19.19 -2.12
CA VAL A 24 -18.60 -19.85 -3.43
C VAL A 24 -17.51 -20.92 -3.44
N ALA A 25 -17.62 -21.89 -4.34
CA ALA A 25 -16.65 -22.99 -4.44
C ALA A 25 -15.31 -22.62 -5.11
N ASN A 26 -15.25 -21.49 -5.85
CA ASN A 26 -14.07 -21.01 -6.53
C ASN A 26 -14.21 -19.51 -6.88
N VAL A 27 -13.11 -18.86 -7.24
CA VAL A 27 -13.05 -17.43 -7.61
C VAL A 27 -13.08 -17.20 -9.13
N SER A 28 -13.88 -17.98 -9.85
CA SER A 28 -14.18 -17.73 -11.28
C SER A 28 -14.96 -16.41 -11.47
N ILE A 29 -14.90 -15.82 -12.68
CA ILE A 29 -15.58 -14.55 -12.99
C ILE A 29 -17.07 -14.54 -12.58
N PRO A 30 -17.88 -15.57 -12.90
CA PRO A 30 -19.27 -15.58 -12.46
C PRO A 30 -19.37 -15.52 -10.93
N ASN A 31 -18.53 -16.21 -10.19
CA ASN A 31 -18.58 -16.25 -8.74
C ASN A 31 -18.11 -14.93 -8.11
N LEU A 32 -17.15 -14.23 -8.71
CA LEU A 32 -16.68 -12.93 -8.25
C LEU A 32 -17.74 -11.82 -8.33
N ARG A 33 -18.89 -12.04 -8.98
CA ARG A 33 -20.00 -11.07 -9.03
C ARG A 33 -20.53 -10.64 -7.65
N PHE A 34 -20.26 -11.42 -6.59
CA PHE A 34 -20.64 -11.07 -5.22
C PHE A 34 -19.51 -10.39 -4.43
N LEU A 35 -18.32 -10.22 -5.01
CA LEU A 35 -17.23 -9.47 -4.42
C LEU A 35 -17.34 -8.01 -4.86
N SER A 36 -17.88 -7.17 -3.98
CA SER A 36 -17.89 -5.71 -4.10
C SER A 36 -17.79 -5.08 -2.73
N THR A 37 -17.29 -3.85 -2.67
CA THR A 37 -17.19 -3.08 -1.42
C THR A 37 -18.56 -2.93 -0.75
N GLU A 38 -19.60 -2.61 -1.51
CA GLU A 38 -20.97 -2.45 -0.99
C GLU A 38 -21.50 -3.72 -0.29
N GLN A 39 -21.33 -4.85 -0.96
CA GLN A 39 -21.76 -6.14 -0.43
C GLN A 39 -20.96 -6.57 0.80
N ALA A 40 -19.66 -6.27 0.85
CA ALA A 40 -18.83 -6.56 2.01
C ALA A 40 -19.21 -5.68 3.21
N LEU A 41 -19.49 -4.39 3.00
CA LEU A 41 -19.97 -3.51 4.05
C LEU A 41 -21.31 -4.00 4.64
N ALA A 42 -22.21 -4.48 3.78
CA ALA A 42 -23.48 -5.07 4.20
C ALA A 42 -23.28 -6.35 5.04
N ASP A 43 -22.31 -7.21 4.70
CA ASP A 43 -21.98 -8.38 5.54
C ASP A 43 -21.53 -7.96 6.93
N THR A 44 -20.67 -6.94 7.02
CA THR A 44 -20.12 -6.52 8.31
C THR A 44 -21.19 -5.87 9.18
N ALA A 45 -22.09 -5.08 8.61
CA ALA A 45 -23.25 -4.55 9.33
C ALA A 45 -24.20 -5.67 9.78
N PHE A 46 -24.52 -6.60 8.88
CA PHE A 46 -25.36 -7.75 9.20
C PHE A 46 -24.74 -8.62 10.31
N PHE A 47 -23.43 -8.86 10.26
CA PHE A 47 -22.70 -9.57 11.31
C PHE A 47 -22.86 -8.87 12.65
N ALA A 48 -22.60 -7.55 12.73
CA ALA A 48 -22.70 -6.81 13.98
C ALA A 48 -24.10 -6.88 14.60
N GLU A 49 -25.14 -6.84 13.78
CA GLU A 49 -26.55 -6.92 14.23
C GLU A 49 -26.99 -8.33 14.68
N HIS A 50 -26.35 -9.40 14.19
CA HIS A 50 -26.86 -10.77 14.35
C HIS A 50 -25.88 -11.74 15.02
N VAL A 51 -24.65 -11.32 15.29
CA VAL A 51 -23.64 -12.22 15.87
C VAL A 51 -24.03 -12.64 17.29
N ALA A 52 -23.92 -13.94 17.54
CA ALA A 52 -23.88 -14.51 18.88
C ALA A 52 -22.47 -15.06 19.09
N PHE A 53 -21.75 -14.53 20.08
CA PHE A 53 -20.39 -14.95 20.36
C PHE A 53 -20.41 -16.23 21.23
N PRO A 54 -19.67 -17.28 20.84
CA PRO A 54 -19.53 -18.47 21.66
C PRO A 54 -19.09 -18.13 23.08
N ASP A 55 -19.74 -18.74 24.07
CA ASP A 55 -19.54 -18.52 25.51
C ASP A 55 -19.96 -17.14 26.04
N LEU A 56 -20.48 -16.25 25.19
CA LEU A 56 -20.99 -14.91 25.52
C LEU A 56 -22.42 -14.72 25.02
N GLU A 57 -23.16 -15.80 24.72
CA GLU A 57 -24.53 -15.71 24.18
C GLU A 57 -25.54 -15.11 25.16
N HIS A 58 -25.15 -15.01 26.43
CA HIS A 58 -25.93 -14.39 27.50
C HIS A 58 -25.65 -12.89 27.65
N GLU A 59 -24.63 -12.37 26.97
CA GLU A 59 -24.29 -10.95 26.95
C GLU A 59 -25.00 -10.26 25.77
N GLU A 60 -25.59 -9.10 26.03
CA GLU A 60 -26.18 -8.24 25.00
C GLU A 60 -25.05 -7.42 24.35
N LEU A 61 -24.52 -7.93 23.24
CA LEU A 61 -23.37 -7.34 22.53
C LEU A 61 -23.77 -6.71 21.18
N GLY A 62 -25.07 -6.55 20.93
CA GLY A 62 -25.58 -5.93 19.72
C GLY A 62 -25.30 -4.42 19.66
N PRO A 63 -25.46 -3.77 18.49
CA PRO A 63 -25.22 -2.34 18.31
C PRO A 63 -26.14 -1.43 19.15
N THR A 64 -27.29 -1.94 19.59
CA THR A 64 -28.19 -1.27 20.53
C THR A 64 -27.70 -1.34 21.97
N ASP A 65 -26.81 -2.29 22.27
CA ASP A 65 -26.50 -2.70 23.63
C ASP A 65 -25.09 -2.26 24.05
N VAL A 66 -24.19 -2.12 23.09
CA VAL A 66 -22.81 -1.65 23.26
C VAL A 66 -22.34 -0.79 22.07
N PRO A 67 -21.36 0.14 22.26
CA PRO A 67 -20.82 0.92 21.16
C PRO A 67 -19.84 0.10 20.31
N TRP A 68 -20.21 -0.17 19.05
CA TRP A 68 -19.31 -0.79 18.08
C TRP A 68 -18.38 0.26 17.45
N ILE A 69 -17.07 0.02 17.47
CA ILE A 69 -16.06 0.89 16.85
C ILE A 69 -15.32 0.10 15.78
N ALA A 70 -15.39 0.55 14.53
CA ALA A 70 -14.67 -0.07 13.42
C ALA A 70 -13.21 0.42 13.37
N PHE A 71 -12.26 -0.47 13.08
CA PHE A 71 -10.85 -0.11 12.96
C PHE A 71 -10.22 -0.90 11.81
N GLY A 72 -9.41 -0.24 10.98
CA GLY A 72 -8.59 -0.93 10.00
C GLY A 72 -7.57 -0.04 9.31
N GLY A 73 -6.59 -0.73 8.71
CA GLY A 73 -5.51 -0.17 7.89
C GLY A 73 -5.79 -0.26 6.40
N SER A 74 -5.29 0.69 5.60
CA SER A 74 -5.28 0.57 4.13
C SER A 74 -6.70 0.51 3.53
N TYR A 75 -6.98 -0.48 2.65
CA TYR A 75 -8.34 -0.80 2.21
C TYR A 75 -9.31 -0.98 3.39
N ALA A 76 -8.89 -1.67 4.46
CA ALA A 76 -9.72 -1.87 5.64
C ALA A 76 -9.95 -0.56 6.42
N GLY A 77 -9.05 0.42 6.32
CA GLY A 77 -9.25 1.76 6.85
C GLY A 77 -10.32 2.55 6.09
N ALA A 78 -10.27 2.51 4.75
CA ALA A 78 -11.35 3.04 3.92
C ALA A 78 -12.68 2.35 4.22
N PHE A 79 -12.65 1.02 4.37
CA PHE A 79 -13.80 0.21 4.74
C PHE A 79 -14.38 0.60 6.11
N ALA A 80 -13.55 0.78 7.14
CA ALA A 80 -13.97 1.25 8.46
C ALA A 80 -14.61 2.64 8.41
N ALA A 81 -14.03 3.57 7.62
CA ALA A 81 -14.62 4.88 7.38
C ALA A 81 -16.01 4.78 6.72
N PHE A 82 -16.16 3.87 5.75
CA PHE A 82 -17.43 3.64 5.06
C PHE A 82 -18.48 3.02 5.98
N LEU A 83 -18.11 2.04 6.82
CA LEU A 83 -19.02 1.48 7.82
C LEU A 83 -19.60 2.57 8.72
N ARG A 84 -18.74 3.44 9.25
CA ARG A 84 -19.19 4.53 10.13
C ARG A 84 -20.14 5.50 9.43
N LYS A 85 -19.88 5.83 8.16
CA LYS A 85 -20.70 6.78 7.40
C LYS A 85 -22.01 6.18 6.89
N LEU A 86 -22.00 4.92 6.46
CA LEU A 86 -23.13 4.29 5.77
C LEU A 86 -24.03 3.47 6.70
N TYR A 87 -23.48 2.99 7.83
CA TYR A 87 -24.20 2.27 8.86
C TYR A 87 -24.02 2.95 10.23
N PRO A 88 -24.38 4.24 10.36
CA PRO A 88 -24.05 5.03 11.55
C PRO A 88 -24.81 4.62 12.81
N ASP A 89 -25.91 3.88 12.67
CA ASP A 89 -26.68 3.29 13.77
C ASP A 89 -26.08 1.97 14.25
N VAL A 90 -25.24 1.33 13.43
CA VAL A 90 -24.54 0.07 13.76
C VAL A 90 -23.16 0.38 14.34
N PHE A 91 -22.37 1.22 13.67
CA PHE A 91 -21.01 1.55 14.10
C PHE A 91 -20.98 2.94 14.72
N TRP A 92 -20.80 3.02 16.03
CA TRP A 92 -20.79 4.28 16.78
C TRP A 92 -19.60 5.18 16.42
N GLY A 93 -18.43 4.57 16.18
CA GLY A 93 -17.19 5.26 15.80
C GLY A 93 -16.36 4.45 14.81
N ALA A 94 -15.37 5.09 14.18
CA ALA A 94 -14.36 4.37 13.41
C ALA A 94 -12.99 5.04 13.40
N ILE A 95 -11.95 4.23 13.24
CA ILE A 95 -10.57 4.66 12.98
C ILE A 95 -10.18 4.15 11.60
N SER A 96 -9.87 5.08 10.71
CA SER A 96 -9.41 4.84 9.35
C SER A 96 -7.90 5.11 9.31
N SER A 97 -7.11 4.08 9.61
CA SER A 97 -5.66 4.13 9.58
C SER A 97 -5.13 3.91 8.17
N SER A 98 -4.32 4.83 7.67
CA SER A 98 -3.83 4.84 6.28
C SER A 98 -4.94 4.54 5.25
N GLY A 99 -6.14 5.04 5.55
CA GLY A 99 -7.38 4.58 4.92
C GLY A 99 -7.58 5.25 3.58
N VAL A 100 -7.48 4.46 2.52
CA VAL A 100 -7.52 4.91 1.12
C VAL A 100 -8.94 5.26 0.66
N THR A 101 -9.55 6.28 1.27
CA THR A 101 -10.95 6.67 0.99
C THR A 101 -11.18 7.22 -0.41
N GLN A 102 -10.10 7.52 -1.16
CA GLN A 102 -10.14 7.88 -2.57
C GLN A 102 -9.69 6.71 -3.45
N ALA A 103 -10.56 6.23 -4.33
CA ALA A 103 -10.20 5.37 -5.45
C ALA A 103 -9.59 6.20 -6.61
N ILE A 104 -8.51 5.70 -7.20
CA ILE A 104 -7.69 6.41 -8.19
C ILE A 104 -7.37 5.46 -9.33
N VAL A 105 -7.70 5.80 -10.58
CA VAL A 105 -7.36 4.92 -11.72
C VAL A 105 -5.84 4.86 -11.94
N ASP A 106 -5.23 6.00 -12.28
CA ASP A 106 -3.79 6.13 -12.52
C ASP A 106 -3.10 6.69 -11.27
N TYR A 107 -2.43 5.82 -10.52
CA TYR A 107 -1.87 6.13 -9.22
C TYR A 107 -0.33 6.27 -9.25
N TRP A 108 0.16 7.13 -10.14
CA TRP A 108 1.58 7.49 -10.20
C TRP A 108 2.11 8.15 -8.92
N GLU A 109 1.23 8.84 -8.17
CA GLU A 109 1.57 9.54 -6.93
C GLU A 109 2.03 8.61 -5.80
N TYR A 110 1.78 7.29 -5.93
CA TYR A 110 2.30 6.28 -5.02
C TYR A 110 3.81 6.43 -4.79
N TYR A 111 4.57 6.73 -5.85
CA TYR A 111 6.03 6.87 -5.76
C TYR A 111 6.49 8.22 -5.22
N GLU A 112 5.61 9.22 -5.08
CA GLU A 112 6.00 10.54 -4.58
C GLU A 112 6.37 10.53 -3.10
N ALA A 113 5.88 9.55 -2.33
CA ALA A 113 6.37 9.30 -0.99
C ALA A 113 7.86 8.97 -0.99
N ALA A 114 8.30 8.05 -1.86
CA ALA A 114 9.71 7.70 -1.98
C ALA A 114 10.55 8.87 -2.50
N ARG A 115 10.00 9.70 -3.38
CA ARG A 115 10.70 10.93 -3.82
C ARG A 115 11.02 11.87 -2.67
N ARG A 116 10.10 11.99 -1.70
CA ARG A 116 10.20 12.94 -0.60
C ARG A 116 10.94 12.39 0.61
N TYR A 117 10.80 11.09 0.86
CA TYR A 117 11.19 10.46 2.13
C TYR A 117 12.24 9.36 1.99
N ALA A 118 12.67 9.01 0.76
CA ALA A 118 13.82 8.13 0.62
C ALA A 118 15.08 8.78 1.23
N PRO A 119 15.98 8.01 1.87
CA PRO A 119 17.12 8.61 2.55
C PRO A 119 18.14 9.18 1.56
N ALA A 120 18.71 10.33 1.89
CA ALA A 120 19.74 11.02 1.11
C ALA A 120 19.36 11.18 -0.37
N ASP A 121 20.27 10.87 -1.30
CA ASP A 121 20.10 10.98 -2.76
C ASP A 121 19.45 9.75 -3.41
N CYS A 122 18.88 8.81 -2.63
CA CYS A 122 18.36 7.55 -3.17
C CYS A 122 17.30 7.75 -4.27
N ALA A 123 16.35 8.67 -4.06
CA ALA A 123 15.32 8.98 -5.04
C ALA A 123 15.91 9.61 -6.31
N ASP A 124 16.87 10.53 -6.17
CA ASP A 124 17.51 11.21 -7.31
C ASP A 124 18.32 10.25 -8.17
N VAL A 125 19.09 9.36 -7.53
CA VAL A 125 19.81 8.28 -8.21
C VAL A 125 18.84 7.33 -8.91
N THR A 126 17.75 6.94 -8.23
CA THR A 126 16.71 6.07 -8.82
C THR A 126 16.10 6.71 -10.07
N ALA A 127 15.69 7.98 -9.99
CA ALA A 127 15.12 8.72 -11.12
C ALA A 127 16.10 8.82 -12.29
N THR A 128 17.38 9.08 -12.00
CA THR A 128 18.44 9.18 -13.02
C THR A 128 18.68 7.84 -13.72
N LEU A 129 18.81 6.75 -12.96
CA LEU A 129 18.99 5.42 -13.53
C LEU A 129 17.76 4.96 -14.32
N THR A 130 16.56 5.31 -13.85
CA THR A 130 15.30 5.03 -14.56
C THR A 130 15.24 5.74 -15.91
N GLU A 131 15.61 7.02 -15.97
CA GLU A 131 15.66 7.78 -17.23
C GLU A 131 16.66 7.17 -18.24
N ILE A 132 17.84 6.77 -17.76
CA ILE A 132 18.86 6.09 -18.58
C ILE A 132 18.30 4.77 -19.14
N VAL A 133 17.66 3.97 -18.29
CA VAL A 133 17.01 2.73 -18.70
C VAL A 133 15.92 3.01 -19.74
N ASP A 134 15.04 3.98 -19.50
CA ASP A 134 13.96 4.33 -20.42
C ASP A 134 14.46 4.81 -21.77
N ASN A 135 15.52 5.61 -21.80
CA ASN A 135 16.15 6.03 -23.05
C ASN A 135 16.66 4.84 -23.87
N ILE A 136 17.28 3.86 -23.22
CA ILE A 136 17.77 2.63 -23.88
C ILE A 136 16.59 1.77 -24.36
N LEU A 137 15.62 1.52 -23.49
CA LEU A 137 14.45 0.68 -23.81
C LEU A 137 13.59 1.31 -24.90
N THR A 138 13.49 2.64 -24.98
CA THR A 138 12.71 3.33 -26.01
C THR A 138 13.53 3.74 -27.24
N LEU A 139 14.81 3.36 -27.31
CA LEU A 139 15.75 3.71 -28.39
C LEU A 139 15.82 5.21 -28.67
N ARG A 140 15.84 6.02 -27.60
CA ARG A 140 16.06 7.47 -27.68
C ARG A 140 17.55 7.77 -27.70
N GLY A 141 17.92 8.88 -28.34
CA GLY A 141 19.31 9.32 -28.41
C GLY A 141 20.19 8.31 -29.18
N PRO A 142 21.41 8.00 -28.70
CA PRO A 142 22.34 7.09 -29.38
C PRO A 142 22.07 5.60 -29.14
N ALA A 143 21.02 5.24 -28.37
CA ALA A 143 20.72 3.86 -28.03
C ALA A 143 20.37 2.99 -29.24
N THR A 144 20.89 1.77 -29.27
CA THR A 144 20.60 0.75 -30.29
C THR A 144 19.95 -0.50 -29.70
N GLU A 145 19.41 -1.36 -30.57
CA GLU A 145 18.88 -2.68 -30.15
C GLU A 145 19.96 -3.55 -29.49
N THR A 146 21.23 -3.36 -29.86
CA THR A 146 22.35 -4.04 -29.19
C THR A 146 22.51 -3.55 -27.75
N ASP A 147 22.35 -2.26 -27.49
CA ASP A 147 22.40 -1.69 -26.14
C ASP A 147 21.22 -2.15 -25.31
N ARG A 148 20.02 -2.21 -25.89
CA ARG A 148 18.82 -2.75 -25.23
C ARG A 148 19.02 -4.19 -24.77
N ARG A 149 19.54 -5.07 -25.64
CA ARG A 149 19.86 -6.46 -25.27
C ARG A 149 20.98 -6.55 -24.24
N ALA A 150 22.02 -5.72 -24.38
CA ALA A 150 23.13 -5.67 -23.43
C ALA A 150 22.66 -5.21 -22.04
N LEU A 151 21.73 -4.25 -21.97
CA LEU A 151 21.10 -3.81 -20.73
C LEU A 151 20.39 -4.97 -20.04
N LYS A 152 19.45 -5.63 -20.73
CA LYS A 152 18.72 -6.77 -20.15
C LYS A 152 19.68 -7.88 -19.68
N SER A 153 20.70 -8.19 -20.47
CA SER A 153 21.71 -9.19 -20.12
C SER A 153 22.58 -8.80 -18.93
N ALA A 154 22.95 -7.52 -18.79
CA ALA A 154 23.73 -7.04 -17.65
C ALA A 154 22.99 -7.29 -16.32
N PHE A 155 21.68 -7.02 -16.29
CA PHE A 155 20.77 -7.33 -15.17
C PHE A 155 20.44 -8.82 -15.03
N GLY A 156 20.82 -9.67 -15.99
CA GLY A 156 20.50 -11.09 -16.01
C GLY A 156 19.01 -11.37 -16.27
N LEU A 157 18.34 -10.48 -17.00
CA LEU A 157 16.91 -10.50 -17.32
C LEU A 157 16.68 -10.56 -18.83
N GLU A 158 17.66 -11.03 -19.62
CA GLU A 158 17.57 -11.16 -21.08
C GLU A 158 16.47 -12.11 -21.57
N ALA A 159 15.99 -12.99 -20.69
CA ALA A 159 14.85 -13.86 -20.98
C ALA A 159 13.52 -13.09 -21.03
N LEU A 160 13.46 -11.87 -20.47
CA LEU A 160 12.25 -11.04 -20.49
C LEU A 160 11.96 -10.50 -21.89
N THR A 161 10.89 -11.01 -22.49
CA THR A 161 10.55 -10.71 -23.88
C THR A 161 10.05 -9.28 -24.08
N HIS A 162 9.31 -8.74 -23.10
CA HIS A 162 8.79 -7.37 -23.15
C HIS A 162 9.65 -6.40 -22.31
N ASP A 163 9.73 -5.15 -22.75
CA ASP A 163 10.56 -4.12 -22.12
C ASP A 163 9.94 -3.58 -20.82
N ASP A 164 8.61 -3.56 -20.72
CA ASP A 164 7.86 -3.14 -19.54
C ASP A 164 7.89 -4.19 -18.41
N ASP A 165 7.87 -5.49 -18.73
CA ASP A 165 8.14 -6.57 -17.76
C ASP A 165 9.54 -6.39 -17.16
N PHE A 166 10.54 -6.15 -18.01
CA PHE A 166 11.91 -5.83 -17.56
C PHE A 166 11.95 -4.59 -16.67
N ALA A 167 11.32 -3.51 -17.10
CA ALA A 167 11.28 -2.26 -16.35
C ALA A 167 10.55 -2.40 -15.00
N SER A 168 9.50 -3.21 -14.95
CA SER A 168 8.75 -3.52 -13.72
C SER A 168 9.57 -4.31 -12.71
N VAL A 169 10.53 -5.14 -13.14
CA VAL A 169 11.45 -5.78 -12.19
C VAL A 169 12.34 -4.73 -11.52
N LEU A 170 12.79 -3.73 -12.29
CA LEU A 170 13.68 -2.68 -11.79
C LEU A 170 13.01 -1.75 -10.76
N SER A 171 11.69 -1.62 -10.76
CA SER A 171 10.95 -0.82 -9.76
C SER A 171 10.79 -1.53 -8.40
N SER A 172 11.18 -2.79 -8.28
CA SER A 172 10.96 -3.60 -7.08
C SER A 172 11.57 -2.98 -5.82
N GLY A 173 12.76 -2.37 -5.92
CA GLY A 173 13.46 -1.78 -4.78
C GLY A 173 12.80 -0.51 -4.24
N ILE A 174 12.50 0.46 -5.11
CA ILE A 174 11.87 1.73 -4.70
C ILE A 174 10.45 1.52 -4.16
N SER A 175 9.76 0.47 -4.61
CA SER A 175 8.40 0.12 -4.17
C SER A 175 8.35 -0.41 -2.72
N GLN A 176 9.50 -0.72 -2.10
CA GLN A 176 9.54 -1.34 -0.76
C GLN A 176 9.35 -0.33 0.39
N LEU A 177 9.25 0.98 0.11
CA LEU A 177 9.06 2.02 1.13
C LEU A 177 7.89 1.70 2.08
N GLN A 178 6.75 1.29 1.51
CA GLN A 178 5.53 0.95 2.26
C GLN A 178 5.78 -0.10 3.34
N GLY A 179 6.68 -1.05 3.09
CA GLY A 179 6.91 -2.21 3.96
C GLY A 179 7.82 -1.96 5.16
N GLN A 180 8.29 -0.73 5.36
CA GLN A 180 9.05 -0.37 6.57
C GLN A 180 8.15 -0.33 7.80
N ASN A 181 8.70 -0.68 8.95
CA ASN A 181 8.00 -0.66 10.23
C ASN A 181 8.90 -0.15 11.35
N TRP A 182 8.31 0.49 12.35
CA TRP A 182 9.06 0.84 13.55
C TRP A 182 9.22 -0.35 14.51
N ASP A 183 8.33 -1.35 14.41
CA ASP A 183 8.44 -2.59 15.17
C ASP A 183 9.54 -3.47 14.54
N PRO A 184 10.64 -3.76 15.25
CA PRO A 184 11.73 -4.58 14.72
C PRO A 184 11.30 -5.99 14.28
N ALA A 185 10.21 -6.53 14.82
CA ALA A 185 9.70 -7.85 14.44
C ALA A 185 8.96 -7.83 13.09
N LEU A 186 8.46 -6.65 12.67
CA LEU A 186 7.71 -6.45 11.44
C LEU A 186 8.51 -5.72 10.36
N ASP A 187 9.57 -5.00 10.76
CA ASP A 187 10.35 -4.17 9.84
C ASP A 187 11.07 -4.99 8.77
N ARG A 188 11.21 -4.38 7.59
CA ARG A 188 11.90 -4.96 6.44
C ARG A 188 13.08 -4.09 6.04
N SER A 189 14.29 -4.64 6.18
CA SER A 189 15.54 -3.98 5.76
C SER A 189 15.65 -3.73 4.23
N SER A 190 14.78 -4.35 3.44
CA SER A 190 14.77 -4.33 1.98
C SER A 190 14.88 -2.94 1.31
N PHE A 191 14.11 -1.94 1.76
CA PHE A 191 14.17 -0.58 1.22
C PHE A 191 15.50 0.10 1.57
N GLY A 192 15.96 -0.10 2.81
CA GLY A 192 17.27 0.36 3.26
C GLY A 192 18.42 -0.26 2.48
N LEU A 193 18.36 -1.56 2.18
CA LEU A 193 19.32 -2.29 1.34
C LEU A 193 19.32 -1.78 -0.09
N TYR A 194 18.16 -1.57 -0.70
CA TYR A 194 18.03 -0.97 -2.03
C TYR A 194 18.70 0.40 -2.07
N CYS A 195 18.26 1.31 -1.20
CA CYS A 195 18.77 2.66 -1.20
C CYS A 195 20.26 2.73 -0.81
N GLY A 196 20.71 1.89 0.12
CA GLY A 196 22.12 1.74 0.49
C GLY A 196 22.98 1.27 -0.67
N SER A 197 22.45 0.37 -1.50
CA SER A 197 23.12 -0.14 -2.68
C SER A 197 23.30 0.93 -3.75
N LEU A 198 22.22 1.66 -4.07
CA LEU A 198 22.23 2.68 -5.12
C LEU A 198 23.06 3.91 -4.75
N ARG A 199 23.06 4.32 -3.47
CA ARG A 199 23.80 5.52 -3.05
C ARG A 199 25.30 5.31 -2.90
N SER A 200 25.76 4.07 -2.76
CA SER A 200 27.17 3.80 -2.45
C SER A 200 28.11 4.29 -3.56
N ASP A 201 29.13 5.04 -3.17
CA ASP A 201 30.22 5.47 -4.06
C ASP A 201 31.26 4.37 -4.29
N GLY A 202 31.18 3.28 -3.52
CA GLY A 202 32.00 2.09 -3.69
C GLY A 202 31.26 0.98 -4.43
N LEU A 203 31.99 0.15 -5.17
CA LEU A 203 31.43 -1.07 -5.76
C LEU A 203 31.16 -2.10 -4.65
N LEU A 204 29.89 -2.36 -4.37
CA LEU A 204 29.43 -3.30 -3.34
C LEU A 204 29.40 -4.74 -3.85
N PHE A 205 29.04 -4.91 -5.12
CA PHE A 205 28.86 -6.23 -5.74
C PHE A 205 30.07 -6.57 -6.60
N ALA A 206 31.06 -7.25 -6.04
CA ALA A 206 32.28 -7.64 -6.77
C ALA A 206 31.97 -8.48 -8.03
N SER A 207 30.84 -9.20 -8.02
CA SER A 207 30.33 -9.97 -9.16
C SER A 207 30.05 -9.11 -10.39
N THR A 208 29.78 -7.81 -10.26
CA THR A 208 29.47 -6.93 -11.40
C THR A 208 30.69 -6.21 -11.96
N ARG A 209 31.86 -6.28 -11.31
CA ARG A 209 33.09 -5.58 -11.75
C ARG A 209 33.43 -5.78 -13.23
N HIS A 210 33.26 -7.00 -13.74
CA HIS A 210 33.55 -7.34 -15.14
C HIS A 210 32.64 -6.61 -16.16
N LEU A 211 31.52 -6.03 -15.71
CA LEU A 211 30.57 -5.29 -16.55
C LEU A 211 30.92 -3.82 -16.71
N GLU A 212 31.99 -3.30 -16.09
CA GLU A 212 32.31 -1.86 -16.10
C GLU A 212 32.32 -1.26 -17.51
N GLY A 213 33.01 -1.89 -18.47
CA GLY A 213 33.04 -1.43 -19.85
C GLY A 213 31.69 -1.51 -20.56
N THR A 214 30.84 -2.48 -20.20
CA THR A 214 29.46 -2.56 -20.70
C THR A 214 28.61 -1.44 -20.11
N VAL A 215 28.70 -1.21 -18.81
CA VAL A 215 27.97 -0.15 -18.11
C VAL A 215 28.32 1.22 -18.65
N ARG A 216 29.60 1.53 -18.87
CA ARG A 216 30.01 2.81 -19.48
C ARG A 216 29.38 3.04 -20.86
N ARG A 217 29.34 2.00 -21.70
CA ARG A 217 28.63 2.07 -23.00
C ARG A 217 27.12 2.28 -22.83
N LEU A 218 26.50 1.59 -21.87
CA LEU A 218 25.07 1.74 -21.59
C LEU A 218 24.74 3.15 -21.08
N LEU A 219 25.59 3.74 -20.23
CA LEU A 219 25.40 5.12 -19.78
C LEU A 219 25.44 6.10 -20.96
N HIS A 220 26.41 5.96 -21.88
CA HIS A 220 26.44 6.75 -23.10
C HIS A 220 25.20 6.51 -23.98
N ALA A 221 24.81 5.25 -24.19
CA ALA A 221 23.59 4.89 -24.94
C ALA A 221 22.33 5.52 -24.33
N GLY A 222 22.24 5.57 -23.00
CA GLY A 222 21.15 6.19 -22.26
C GLY A 222 21.21 7.72 -22.15
N GLY A 223 22.20 8.37 -22.76
CA GLY A 223 22.28 9.83 -22.91
C GLY A 223 23.24 10.54 -21.95
N VAL A 224 24.11 9.83 -21.23
CA VAL A 224 25.17 10.44 -20.42
C VAL A 224 26.34 10.87 -21.33
N SER A 225 26.74 12.15 -21.29
CA SER A 225 27.79 12.71 -22.14
C SER A 225 29.19 12.28 -21.69
N ASP A 226 30.10 12.05 -22.65
CA ASP A 226 31.51 11.73 -22.40
C ASP A 226 32.29 12.91 -21.77
N ASP A 227 31.80 14.14 -21.95
CA ASP A 227 32.41 15.36 -21.37
C ASP A 227 32.19 15.45 -19.85
N GLU A 228 31.33 14.61 -19.29
CA GLU A 228 30.98 14.57 -17.86
C GLU A 228 31.67 13.40 -17.14
N SER A 229 32.97 13.19 -17.39
CA SER A 229 33.71 11.98 -16.96
C SER A 229 33.58 11.64 -15.47
N GLN A 230 33.57 12.62 -14.57
CA GLN A 230 33.39 12.40 -13.13
C GLN A 230 31.97 11.93 -12.78
N ILE A 231 30.95 12.48 -13.46
CA ILE A 231 29.55 12.06 -13.30
C ILE A 231 29.40 10.65 -13.87
N ALA A 232 29.99 10.38 -15.03
CA ALA A 232 30.00 9.06 -15.66
C ALA A 232 30.67 8.00 -14.77
N ASP A 233 31.78 8.33 -14.09
CA ASP A 233 32.44 7.43 -13.13
C ASP A 233 31.56 7.13 -11.92
N GLY A 234 30.93 8.15 -11.32
CA GLY A 234 29.99 7.97 -10.22
C GLY A 234 28.78 7.12 -10.62
N LEU A 235 28.15 7.43 -11.75
CA LEU A 235 27.02 6.66 -12.29
C LEU A 235 27.41 5.24 -12.68
N THR A 236 28.64 5.00 -13.13
CA THR A 236 29.15 3.66 -13.43
C THR A 236 29.07 2.77 -12.19
N VAL A 237 29.56 3.25 -11.04
CA VAL A 237 29.49 2.50 -9.79
C VAL A 237 28.04 2.29 -9.33
N LYS A 238 27.20 3.33 -9.40
CA LYS A 238 25.79 3.25 -8.99
C LYS A 238 24.99 2.26 -9.85
N LEU A 239 25.18 2.26 -11.18
CA LEU A 239 24.53 1.29 -12.08
C LEU A 239 25.07 -0.13 -11.89
N LEU A 240 26.38 -0.31 -11.65
CA LEU A 240 26.94 -1.62 -11.29
C LEU A 240 26.38 -2.17 -9.98
N ASN A 241 26.16 -1.31 -8.98
CA ASN A 241 25.52 -1.69 -7.73
C ASN A 241 24.05 -2.03 -7.93
N PHE A 242 23.33 -1.27 -8.76
CA PHE A 242 21.93 -1.55 -9.07
C PHE A 242 21.76 -2.90 -9.79
N ILE A 243 22.63 -3.19 -10.77
CA ILE A 243 22.69 -4.50 -11.42
C ILE A 243 22.96 -5.60 -10.41
N GLY A 244 23.89 -5.37 -9.46
CA GLY A 244 24.23 -6.32 -8.40
C GLY A 244 23.04 -6.62 -7.51
N TYR A 245 22.37 -5.59 -7.00
CA TYR A 245 21.16 -5.67 -6.20
C TYR A 245 20.04 -6.45 -6.93
N VAL A 246 19.74 -6.12 -8.18
CA VAL A 246 18.68 -6.83 -8.92
C VAL A 246 19.04 -8.30 -9.12
N ARG A 247 20.30 -8.63 -9.42
CA ARG A 247 20.72 -10.03 -9.61
C ARG A 247 20.70 -10.83 -8.32
N GLN A 248 21.04 -10.21 -7.19
CA GLN A 248 21.21 -10.89 -5.92
C GLN A 248 19.96 -10.88 -5.03
N ASP A 249 19.21 -9.79 -5.00
CA ASP A 249 18.12 -9.56 -4.04
C ASP A 249 16.73 -9.64 -4.68
N VAL A 250 16.60 -9.29 -5.97
CA VAL A 250 15.30 -9.36 -6.68
C VAL A 250 15.18 -10.68 -7.44
N LYS A 251 16.16 -11.00 -8.28
CA LYS A 251 16.13 -12.21 -9.12
C LYS A 251 16.24 -13.50 -8.30
N SER A 252 16.92 -13.48 -7.15
CA SER A 252 17.04 -14.66 -6.28
C SER A 252 15.71 -15.09 -5.67
N ALA A 253 14.73 -14.18 -5.60
CA ALA A 253 13.35 -14.50 -5.22
C ALA A 253 12.60 -15.30 -6.30
N CYS A 254 13.24 -15.61 -7.44
CA CYS A 254 12.72 -16.51 -8.46
C CYS A 254 13.29 -17.94 -8.28
N PRO A 255 12.65 -18.82 -7.48
CA PRO A 255 13.22 -20.08 -7.02
C PRO A 255 13.50 -21.08 -8.15
N ASP A 256 12.69 -21.07 -9.22
CA ASP A 256 12.81 -22.02 -10.32
C ASP A 256 13.82 -21.56 -11.40
N GLY A 257 14.40 -20.35 -11.27
CA GLY A 257 15.33 -19.77 -12.24
C GLY A 257 14.70 -19.36 -13.58
N HIS A 258 13.42 -19.65 -13.81
CA HIS A 258 12.67 -19.27 -15.00
C HIS A 258 12.18 -17.81 -14.91
N VAL A 259 13.06 -16.88 -15.31
CA VAL A 259 12.85 -15.42 -15.22
C VAL A 259 11.53 -14.95 -15.85
N GLU A 260 11.20 -15.39 -17.07
CA GLU A 260 9.95 -15.01 -17.75
C GLU A 260 8.74 -15.45 -16.92
N LYS A 261 8.70 -16.71 -16.47
CA LYS A 261 7.61 -17.25 -15.65
C LYS A 261 7.44 -16.50 -14.31
N CYS A 262 8.55 -16.05 -13.72
CA CYS A 262 8.53 -15.30 -12.46
C CYS A 262 7.99 -13.89 -12.59
N PHE A 263 8.50 -13.15 -13.58
CA PHE A 263 8.35 -11.70 -13.60
C PHE A 263 7.43 -11.19 -14.70
N ALA A 264 7.21 -11.97 -15.77
CA ALA A 264 6.28 -11.55 -16.79
C ALA A 264 4.87 -11.46 -16.22
N VAL A 265 4.24 -10.31 -16.45
CA VAL A 265 2.82 -10.12 -16.20
C VAL A 265 2.03 -10.77 -17.32
N ARG A 266 2.49 -10.67 -18.57
CA ARG A 266 1.77 -11.21 -19.73
C ARG A 266 1.80 -12.73 -19.78
N GLY A 267 0.64 -13.32 -20.07
CA GLY A 267 0.52 -14.76 -20.28
C GLY A 267 0.85 -15.59 -19.04
N ASN A 268 0.85 -14.97 -17.85
CA ASN A 268 1.18 -15.66 -16.62
C ASN A 268 0.00 -16.55 -16.19
N GLU A 269 0.26 -17.84 -16.02
CA GLU A 269 -0.76 -18.83 -15.65
C GLU A 269 -1.45 -18.51 -14.32
N ARG A 270 -0.81 -17.72 -13.43
CA ARG A 270 -1.42 -17.26 -12.17
C ARG A 270 -2.74 -16.50 -12.39
N TRP A 271 -2.93 -15.86 -13.54
CA TRP A 271 -4.16 -15.13 -13.86
C TRP A 271 -5.32 -16.05 -14.25
N GLN A 272 -5.06 -17.28 -14.66
CA GLN A 272 -6.11 -18.25 -15.06
C GLN A 272 -6.56 -19.14 -13.90
N ARG A 273 -5.83 -19.06 -12.81
CA ARG A 273 -5.99 -19.83 -11.60
C ARG A 273 -7.28 -19.32 -10.89
N THR A 274 -8.15 -20.24 -10.45
CA THR A 274 -9.43 -19.92 -9.76
C THR A 274 -9.73 -20.68 -8.45
N ASP A 275 -8.87 -21.59 -7.99
CA ASP A 275 -9.01 -22.26 -6.69
C ASP A 275 -9.03 -21.27 -5.52
N LEU A 276 -9.60 -21.72 -4.39
CA LEU A 276 -9.70 -20.90 -3.17
C LEU A 276 -8.38 -20.82 -2.39
N ASP A 277 -7.45 -21.76 -2.61
CA ASP A 277 -6.15 -21.81 -1.94
C ASP A 277 -5.08 -20.90 -2.60
N GLN A 278 -5.49 -20.08 -3.58
CA GLN A 278 -4.61 -19.21 -4.35
C GLN A 278 -4.16 -17.94 -3.64
N GLY A 279 -4.54 -17.82 -2.37
CA GLY A 279 -4.35 -16.60 -1.61
C GLY A 279 -5.27 -15.47 -2.08
N MET A 280 -4.87 -14.26 -1.72
CA MET A 280 -5.72 -13.06 -1.75
C MET A 280 -5.62 -12.28 -3.08
N GLU A 281 -4.68 -12.65 -3.95
CA GLU A 281 -4.28 -11.85 -5.13
C GLU A 281 -5.42 -11.68 -6.13
N ARG A 282 -6.11 -12.77 -6.51
CA ARG A 282 -7.19 -12.69 -7.49
C ARG A 282 -8.38 -11.89 -6.99
N SER A 283 -8.78 -12.06 -5.73
CA SER A 283 -9.85 -11.29 -5.10
C SER A 283 -9.53 -9.79 -5.08
N TRP A 284 -8.29 -9.44 -4.70
CA TRP A 284 -7.85 -8.06 -4.69
C TRP A 284 -7.82 -7.45 -6.10
N PHE A 285 -7.26 -8.16 -7.07
CA PHE A 285 -7.24 -7.67 -8.46
C PHE A 285 -8.65 -7.51 -9.02
N TRP A 286 -9.61 -8.37 -8.67
CA TRP A 286 -11.00 -8.16 -9.06
C TRP A 286 -11.50 -6.78 -8.60
N GLN A 287 -11.32 -6.46 -7.30
CA GLN A 287 -11.72 -5.18 -6.73
C GLN A 287 -10.99 -3.99 -7.38
N VAL A 288 -9.68 -4.11 -7.62
CA VAL A 288 -8.88 -3.13 -8.38
C VAL A 288 -9.45 -2.90 -9.78
N CYS A 289 -9.77 -3.97 -10.49
CA CYS A 289 -10.25 -3.91 -11.87
C CYS A 289 -11.70 -3.43 -12.01
N THR A 290 -12.51 -3.50 -10.95
CA THR A 290 -13.93 -3.12 -11.00
C THR A 290 -14.26 -1.82 -10.28
N GLU A 291 -13.66 -1.54 -9.12
CA GLU A 291 -14.10 -0.46 -8.21
C GLU A 291 -12.99 0.48 -7.75
N TRP A 292 -11.73 0.03 -7.62
CA TRP A 292 -10.71 0.79 -6.90
C TRP A 292 -9.64 1.44 -7.77
N GLY A 293 -9.21 0.76 -8.84
CA GLY A 293 -8.01 1.14 -9.58
C GLY A 293 -6.74 0.89 -8.76
N TYR A 294 -5.93 1.93 -8.59
CA TYR A 294 -4.60 1.94 -8.01
C TYR A 294 -3.53 1.33 -8.92
N PHE A 295 -3.65 1.56 -10.22
CA PHE A 295 -2.61 1.20 -11.16
C PHE A 295 -1.42 2.14 -10.97
N GLN A 296 -0.33 1.64 -10.38
CA GLN A 296 0.87 2.41 -10.07
C GLN A 296 1.71 2.57 -11.34
N THR A 297 1.72 3.76 -11.94
CA THR A 297 2.40 4.01 -13.22
C THR A 297 3.61 4.92 -13.08
N GLY A 298 4.57 4.76 -13.98
CA GLY A 298 5.60 5.78 -14.25
C GLY A 298 5.15 6.78 -15.31
N SER A 299 4.24 6.37 -16.21
CA SER A 299 3.75 7.21 -17.31
C SER A 299 2.89 8.39 -16.86
N GLY A 300 2.25 8.31 -15.69
CA GLY A 300 1.39 9.36 -15.16
C GLY A 300 2.15 10.53 -14.52
N VAL A 301 3.47 10.40 -14.32
CA VAL A 301 4.32 11.45 -13.72
C VAL A 301 4.32 12.71 -14.62
N PRO A 302 4.15 13.92 -14.07
CA PRO A 302 4.17 15.16 -14.84
C PRO A 302 5.46 15.31 -15.66
N ALA A 303 5.35 15.76 -16.92
CA ALA A 303 6.49 15.85 -17.85
C ALA A 303 7.66 16.74 -17.38
N ALA A 304 7.43 17.64 -16.43
CA ALA A 304 8.46 18.48 -15.81
C ALA A 304 9.31 17.73 -14.76
N GLN A 305 8.98 16.47 -14.47
CA GLN A 305 9.56 15.67 -13.40
C GLN A 305 10.03 14.31 -13.94
N LYS A 306 11.22 13.87 -13.54
CA LYS A 306 11.72 12.52 -13.88
C LYS A 306 10.98 11.47 -13.06
N PRO A 307 10.44 10.40 -13.67
CA PRO A 307 9.72 9.36 -12.92
C PRO A 307 10.69 8.50 -12.10
N LEU A 308 10.22 7.94 -10.97
CA LEU A 308 11.01 7.00 -10.16
C LEU A 308 10.92 5.55 -10.63
N VAL A 309 9.91 5.26 -11.45
CA VAL A 309 9.74 3.98 -12.13
C VAL A 309 9.54 4.26 -13.61
N SER A 310 9.86 3.29 -14.47
CA SER A 310 9.85 3.48 -15.92
C SER A 310 8.51 4.00 -16.45
N CYS A 311 8.57 4.93 -17.41
CA CYS A 311 7.40 5.37 -18.18
C CYS A 311 6.78 4.25 -19.04
N LEU A 312 7.46 3.12 -19.23
CA LEU A 312 6.89 1.93 -19.87
C LEU A 312 5.89 1.20 -18.96
N ILE A 313 5.96 1.44 -17.65
CA ILE A 313 4.95 0.98 -16.69
C ILE A 313 3.78 1.98 -16.78
N ASP A 314 2.90 1.76 -17.74
CA ASP A 314 1.72 2.58 -18.00
C ASP A 314 0.42 1.92 -17.55
N LEU A 315 -0.70 2.60 -17.74
CA LEU A 315 -2.04 2.05 -17.44
C LEU A 315 -2.32 0.77 -18.24
N ASN A 316 -1.84 0.66 -19.48
CA ASN A 316 -2.09 -0.51 -20.30
C ASN A 316 -1.35 -1.74 -19.76
N TYR A 317 -0.09 -1.57 -19.34
CA TYR A 317 0.72 -2.60 -18.71
C TYR A 317 0.15 -3.00 -17.34
N THR A 318 -0.06 -2.04 -16.44
CA THR A 318 -0.53 -2.30 -15.07
C THR A 318 -1.96 -2.88 -15.00
N SER A 319 -2.79 -2.64 -16.02
CA SER A 319 -4.13 -3.24 -16.14
C SER A 319 -4.16 -4.58 -16.91
N LEU A 320 -3.00 -5.13 -17.30
CA LEU A 320 -2.93 -6.48 -17.91
C LEU A 320 -3.66 -7.56 -17.09
N PRO A 321 -3.51 -7.63 -15.76
CA PRO A 321 -4.23 -8.62 -14.96
C PRO A 321 -5.75 -8.52 -15.12
N CYS A 322 -6.30 -7.31 -15.31
CA CYS A 322 -7.73 -7.12 -15.53
C CYS A 322 -8.21 -7.79 -16.82
N ARG A 323 -7.44 -7.65 -17.90
CA ARG A 323 -7.75 -8.28 -19.19
C ARG A 323 -7.55 -9.78 -19.15
N GLU A 324 -6.41 -10.23 -18.63
CA GLU A 324 -6.03 -11.64 -18.66
C GLU A 324 -6.82 -12.48 -17.66
N ALA A 325 -7.07 -11.99 -16.44
CA ALA A 325 -7.78 -12.75 -15.42
C ALA A 325 -9.30 -12.67 -15.55
N PHE A 326 -9.84 -11.54 -16.03
CA PHE A 326 -11.27 -11.22 -15.93
C PHE A 326 -11.94 -10.79 -17.24
N ASN A 327 -11.18 -10.67 -18.34
CA ASN A 327 -11.67 -10.13 -19.60
C ASN A 327 -12.25 -8.70 -19.46
N ILE A 328 -11.72 -7.91 -18.51
CA ILE A 328 -12.10 -6.51 -18.29
C ILE A 328 -11.17 -5.62 -19.11
N THR A 329 -11.73 -4.89 -20.08
CA THR A 329 -11.00 -3.99 -21.00
C THR A 329 -11.33 -2.52 -20.79
N THR A 330 -12.24 -2.21 -19.86
CA THR A 330 -12.61 -0.85 -19.46
C THR A 330 -11.86 -0.47 -18.19
N LEU A 331 -11.78 0.84 -17.92
CA LEU A 331 -11.30 1.34 -16.64
C LEU A 331 -12.28 0.96 -15.50
N PRO A 332 -11.80 0.79 -14.26
CA PRO A 332 -12.65 0.55 -13.11
C PRO A 332 -13.58 1.75 -12.85
N ASP A 333 -14.77 1.48 -12.33
CA ASP A 333 -15.74 2.51 -11.96
C ASP A 333 -15.44 3.05 -10.55
N VAL A 334 -14.43 3.93 -10.49
CA VAL A 334 -13.96 4.53 -9.22
C VAL A 334 -15.00 5.39 -8.51
N GLU A 335 -16.03 5.84 -9.22
CA GLU A 335 -17.12 6.62 -8.61
C GLU A 335 -17.99 5.77 -7.66
N ARG A 336 -17.97 4.44 -7.80
CA ARG A 336 -18.60 3.54 -6.81
C ARG A 336 -18.02 3.73 -5.42
N ILE A 337 -16.75 4.10 -5.32
CA ILE A 337 -16.04 4.38 -4.08
C ILE A 337 -16.08 5.88 -3.77
N ASN A 338 -15.69 6.73 -4.73
CA ASN A 338 -15.50 8.16 -4.51
C ASN A 338 -16.78 8.90 -4.12
N LYS A 339 -17.96 8.40 -4.51
CA LYS A 339 -19.26 8.93 -4.08
C LYS A 339 -19.42 9.03 -2.56
N HIS A 340 -18.64 8.26 -1.79
CA HIS A 340 -18.70 8.27 -0.33
C HIS A 340 -17.91 9.42 0.30
N GLY A 341 -17.10 10.16 -0.47
CA GLY A 341 -16.47 11.41 -0.02
C GLY A 341 -15.05 11.62 -0.53
N GLY A 342 -14.35 10.56 -0.95
CA GLY A 342 -12.99 10.65 -1.49
C GLY A 342 -12.05 11.46 -0.61
N TYR A 343 -11.27 12.35 -1.21
CA TYR A 343 -10.44 13.33 -0.49
C TYR A 343 -11.17 14.18 0.56
N GLY A 344 -12.46 14.41 0.38
CA GLY A 344 -13.32 15.17 1.29
C GLY A 344 -13.96 14.31 2.38
N PHE A 345 -13.57 13.03 2.54
CA PHE A 345 -14.23 12.12 3.48
C PHE A 345 -14.18 12.65 4.91
N SER A 346 -15.33 12.80 5.54
CA SER A 346 -15.53 13.28 6.91
C SER A 346 -16.87 12.74 7.41
N TYR A 347 -16.92 12.42 8.70
CA TYR A 347 -18.13 12.02 9.41
C TYR A 347 -17.91 12.14 10.93
N PRO A 348 -18.94 12.42 11.75
CA PRO A 348 -18.79 12.45 13.21
C PRO A 348 -18.37 11.08 13.77
N ARG A 349 -17.41 11.10 14.71
CA ARG A 349 -16.73 9.94 15.32
C ARG A 349 -15.96 9.09 14.31
N LEU A 350 -15.29 9.77 13.40
CA LEU A 350 -14.39 9.14 12.44
C LEU A 350 -13.01 9.76 12.55
N ALA A 351 -12.02 8.95 12.91
CA ALA A 351 -10.63 9.33 12.87
C ALA A 351 -10.03 9.03 11.49
N ILE A 352 -9.33 10.01 10.90
CA ILE A 352 -8.44 9.80 9.77
C ILE A 352 -7.01 9.87 10.31
N VAL A 353 -6.26 8.79 10.16
CA VAL A 353 -4.88 8.67 10.66
C VAL A 353 -3.99 8.24 9.52
N ASP A 354 -2.89 8.95 9.24
CA ASP A 354 -1.97 8.63 8.14
C ASP A 354 -0.50 8.80 8.54
N GLY A 355 0.39 8.05 7.93
CA GLY A 355 1.84 8.29 7.98
C GLY A 355 2.28 9.37 6.99
N GLU A 356 3.18 10.27 7.40
CA GLU A 356 3.64 11.34 6.50
C GLU A 356 4.35 10.84 5.24
N ALA A 357 5.05 9.71 5.37
CA ALA A 357 5.87 9.06 4.35
C ALA A 357 5.17 7.86 3.71
N ASP A 358 3.88 7.64 4.01
CA ASP A 358 3.11 6.55 3.44
C ASP A 358 2.87 6.78 1.92
N PRO A 359 3.28 5.84 1.05
CA PRO A 359 2.91 5.83 -0.37
C PRO A 359 1.39 5.93 -0.63
N TRP A 360 0.56 5.49 0.31
CA TRP A 360 -0.90 5.55 0.18
C TRP A 360 -1.52 6.87 0.63
N ARG A 361 -0.76 7.77 1.26
CA ARG A 361 -1.25 9.08 1.72
C ARG A 361 -1.88 9.91 0.58
N ALA A 362 -1.43 9.74 -0.65
CA ALA A 362 -2.00 10.43 -1.81
C ALA A 362 -3.41 9.91 -2.20
N ALA A 363 -3.86 8.79 -1.62
CA ALA A 363 -5.21 8.27 -1.74
C ALA A 363 -6.08 8.53 -0.49
N THR A 364 -5.64 9.42 0.41
CA THR A 364 -6.36 9.74 1.66
C THR A 364 -6.67 11.22 1.79
N PRO A 365 -7.50 11.64 2.76
CA PRO A 365 -7.74 13.04 3.06
C PRO A 365 -6.50 13.83 3.49
N HIS A 366 -5.39 13.18 3.85
CA HIS A 366 -4.10 13.82 4.15
C HIS A 366 -3.22 14.04 2.90
N ARG A 367 -3.73 13.77 1.68
CA ARG A 367 -3.02 14.05 0.42
C ARG A 367 -2.47 15.48 0.42
N ILE A 368 -1.20 15.60 0.03
CA ILE A 368 -0.50 16.89 -0.03
C ILE A 368 -1.22 17.82 -1.00
N GLY A 369 -1.44 19.07 -0.57
CA GLY A 369 -2.17 20.09 -1.35
C GLY A 369 -3.65 20.20 -1.02
N LEU A 370 -4.21 19.29 -0.22
CA LEU A 370 -5.54 19.45 0.37
C LEU A 370 -5.53 20.39 1.59
N PRO A 371 -6.67 21.02 1.94
CA PRO A 371 -6.77 21.81 3.16
C PRO A 371 -6.52 20.98 4.41
N VAL A 372 -5.70 21.51 5.33
CA VAL A 372 -5.51 20.91 6.66
C VAL A 372 -6.79 21.12 7.48
N ARG A 373 -7.26 20.06 8.12
CA ARG A 373 -8.44 20.10 8.99
C ARG A 373 -8.01 20.22 10.44
N GLN A 374 -8.84 20.90 11.24
CA GLN A 374 -8.64 20.92 12.68
C GLN A 374 -8.98 19.55 13.25
N SER A 375 -8.00 18.87 13.86
CA SER A 375 -8.24 17.64 14.60
C SER A 375 -9.04 17.92 15.87
N THR A 376 -10.11 17.18 16.08
CA THR A 376 -10.95 17.25 17.29
C THR A 376 -11.22 15.86 17.83
N THR A 377 -11.82 15.75 19.02
CA THR A 377 -12.31 14.46 19.53
C THR A 377 -13.42 13.88 18.64
N GLU A 378 -14.28 14.72 18.06
CA GLU A 378 -15.39 14.25 17.22
C GLU A 378 -14.94 13.85 15.81
N GLU A 379 -13.99 14.58 15.23
CA GLU A 379 -13.35 14.25 13.95
C GLU A 379 -11.83 14.32 14.09
N PRO A 380 -11.18 13.25 14.61
CA PRO A 380 -9.74 13.19 14.71
C PRO A 380 -9.08 13.19 13.32
N PHE A 381 -8.03 13.98 13.17
CA PHE A 381 -7.34 14.16 11.89
C PHE A 381 -5.83 14.20 12.15
N LEU A 382 -5.21 13.02 12.18
CA LEU A 382 -3.86 12.81 12.71
C LEU A 382 -2.89 12.40 11.61
N LEU A 383 -1.89 13.23 11.37
CA LEU A 383 -0.74 12.89 10.53
C LEU A 383 0.44 12.52 11.45
N MET A 384 0.97 11.31 11.31
CA MET A 384 2.18 10.85 12.01
C MET A 384 3.43 11.31 11.29
N GLY A 385 4.29 12.05 12.00
CA GLY A 385 5.62 12.42 11.51
C GLY A 385 6.66 11.32 11.76
N GLY A 386 7.94 11.67 11.54
CA GLY A 386 9.08 10.80 11.84
C GLY A 386 9.33 9.74 10.78
N GLY A 387 8.90 9.99 9.54
CA GLY A 387 9.01 9.01 8.45
C GLY A 387 8.05 7.84 8.57
N ALA A 388 6.96 7.99 9.33
CA ALA A 388 5.93 6.97 9.44
C ALA A 388 5.34 6.62 8.07
N VAL A 389 5.34 5.33 7.75
CA VAL A 389 4.75 4.80 6.51
C VAL A 389 3.38 4.18 6.82
N HIS A 390 3.05 3.05 6.20
CA HIS A 390 1.71 2.50 6.16
C HIS A 390 1.24 1.99 7.54
N HIS A 391 0.19 2.64 8.06
CA HIS A 391 -0.59 2.31 9.27
C HIS A 391 0.26 1.88 10.48
N TRP A 392 1.27 2.69 10.79
CA TRP A 392 2.18 2.44 11.92
C TRP A 392 1.49 2.47 13.29
N ASP A 393 0.39 3.19 13.43
CA ASP A 393 -0.45 3.28 14.63
C ASP A 393 -1.10 1.94 15.01
N GLU A 394 -1.38 1.06 14.03
CA GLU A 394 -1.99 -0.25 14.29
C GLU A 394 -1.04 -1.24 14.97
N ASN A 395 0.27 -1.03 14.86
CA ASN A 395 1.26 -1.95 15.42
C ASN A 395 1.39 -1.78 16.94
N GLY A 396 1.69 -2.87 17.63
CA GLY A 396 1.81 -2.86 19.09
C GLY A 396 2.91 -3.81 19.55
N ILE A 397 3.60 -3.43 20.62
CA ILE A 397 4.63 -4.26 21.24
C ILE A 397 3.94 -5.29 22.13
N SER A 398 3.80 -6.53 21.67
CA SER A 398 3.30 -7.63 22.50
C SER A 398 4.44 -8.34 23.23
N GLY A 399 4.42 -8.33 24.58
CA GLY A 399 5.28 -9.17 25.41
C GLY A 399 6.45 -8.46 26.12
N LYS A 400 7.04 -9.13 27.13
CA LYS A 400 8.23 -8.66 27.86
C LYS A 400 9.50 -8.68 27.00
N ASP A 401 9.59 -9.63 26.06
CA ASP A 401 10.78 -9.87 25.24
C ASP A 401 10.96 -8.80 24.14
N ALA A 402 9.86 -8.22 23.63
CA ALA A 402 9.92 -7.17 22.61
C ALA A 402 10.46 -5.81 23.12
N ARG A 403 10.58 -5.63 24.45
CA ARG A 403 11.26 -4.48 25.07
C ARG A 403 12.72 -4.79 25.42
N GLU A 404 13.16 -6.04 25.31
CA GLU A 404 14.50 -6.46 25.69
C GLU A 404 15.51 -5.90 24.66
N GLY A 405 16.31 -4.92 25.07
CA GLY A 405 17.29 -4.23 24.23
C GLY A 405 16.88 -2.85 23.70
N TYR A 406 15.58 -2.54 23.65
CA TYR A 406 15.06 -1.24 23.15
C TYR A 406 14.44 -0.36 24.26
N GLY A 407 14.00 -0.93 25.38
CA GLY A 407 13.51 -0.16 26.54
C GLY A 407 12.35 0.79 26.21
N GLU A 408 12.38 2.01 26.76
CA GLU A 408 11.32 3.02 26.57
C GLU A 408 11.36 3.72 25.19
N SER A 409 12.34 3.40 24.33
CA SER A 409 12.48 4.03 23.01
C SER A 409 11.44 3.55 21.98
N LEU A 410 10.75 2.44 22.27
CA LEU A 410 9.65 1.93 21.47
C LEU A 410 8.31 2.02 22.23
N PRO A 411 7.20 2.33 21.54
CA PRO A 411 7.15 2.80 20.16
C PRO A 411 7.78 4.20 20.02
N PRO A 412 8.17 4.63 18.80
CA PRO A 412 8.65 5.98 18.54
C PRO A 412 7.67 7.04 19.06
N SER A 413 8.18 8.22 19.41
CA SER A 413 7.37 9.27 20.05
C SER A 413 6.15 9.68 19.25
N GLU A 414 6.24 9.75 17.92
CA GLU A 414 5.10 10.09 17.06
C GLU A 414 4.03 8.99 17.04
N VAL A 415 4.43 7.72 17.01
CA VAL A 415 3.51 6.59 17.11
C VAL A 415 2.83 6.60 18.47
N ARG A 416 3.59 6.80 19.55
CA ARG A 416 3.04 6.91 20.91
C ARG A 416 2.03 8.06 21.01
N ARG A 417 2.37 9.24 20.49
CA ARG A 417 1.50 10.43 20.49
C ARG A 417 0.16 10.13 19.80
N VAL A 418 0.19 9.43 18.67
CA VAL A 418 -1.03 9.09 17.94
C VAL A 418 -1.83 8.00 18.65
N GLN A 419 -1.20 6.93 19.13
CA GLN A 419 -1.88 5.89 19.90
C GLN A 419 -2.51 6.42 21.21
N GLU A 420 -1.85 7.36 21.89
CA GLU A 420 -2.41 8.06 23.06
C GLU A 420 -3.62 8.93 22.69
N ALA A 421 -3.57 9.63 21.55
CA ALA A 421 -4.70 10.41 21.05
C ALA A 421 -5.88 9.52 20.65
N GLU A 422 -5.61 8.38 19.99
CA GLU A 422 -6.60 7.35 19.66
C GLU A 422 -7.30 6.83 20.89
N LEU A 423 -6.52 6.47 21.92
CA LEU A 423 -7.09 6.01 23.16
C LEU A 423 -7.98 7.08 23.82
N ALA A 424 -7.56 8.35 23.77
CA ALA A 424 -8.31 9.45 24.35
C ALA A 424 -9.66 9.67 23.65
N PHE A 425 -9.70 9.74 22.31
CA PHE A 425 -10.96 9.96 21.61
C PHE A 425 -11.86 8.72 21.64
N VAL A 426 -11.32 7.51 21.61
CA VAL A 426 -12.11 6.27 21.71
C VAL A 426 -12.83 6.22 23.05
N LYS A 427 -12.14 6.54 24.16
CA LYS A 427 -12.78 6.61 25.48
C LYS A 427 -13.90 7.65 25.51
N ALA A 428 -13.63 8.85 24.98
CA ALA A 428 -14.65 9.90 24.90
C ALA A 428 -15.87 9.46 24.07
N TRP A 429 -15.68 8.70 22.99
CA TRP A 429 -16.79 8.15 22.21
C TRP A 429 -17.59 7.12 23.00
N VAL A 430 -16.94 6.22 23.73
CA VAL A 430 -17.62 5.21 24.57
C VAL A 430 -18.43 5.89 25.69
N ASP A 431 -17.85 6.90 26.34
CA ASP A 431 -18.54 7.68 27.37
C ASP A 431 -19.77 8.39 26.77
N ALA A 432 -19.62 9.07 25.63
CA ALA A 432 -20.70 9.76 24.93
C ALA A 432 -21.82 8.82 24.47
N TRP A 433 -21.50 7.57 24.09
CA TRP A 433 -22.51 6.57 23.77
C TRP A 433 -23.34 6.19 24.99
N SER A 434 -22.67 5.99 26.14
CA SER A 434 -23.32 5.61 27.40
C SER A 434 -24.27 6.69 27.91
N GLU A 435 -23.87 7.96 27.77
CA GLU A 435 -24.71 9.12 28.06
C GLU A 435 -25.93 9.18 27.12
N ALA A 436 -25.72 8.96 25.82
CA ALA A 436 -26.80 8.97 24.83
C ALA A 436 -27.80 7.82 25.02
N LYS A 437 -27.34 6.65 25.47
CA LYS A 437 -28.22 5.51 25.79
C LYS A 437 -29.10 5.82 27.00
N THR A 438 -28.51 6.27 28.10
CA THR A 438 -29.25 6.66 29.32
C THR A 438 -30.33 7.70 29.02
N ALA A 439 -29.98 8.74 28.23
CA ALA A 439 -30.93 9.79 27.87
C ALA A 439 -32.15 9.29 27.08
N LYS A 440 -31.95 8.33 26.16
CA LYS A 440 -33.05 7.71 25.40
C LYS A 440 -33.95 6.84 26.27
N GLU A 441 -33.36 6.10 27.21
CA GLU A 441 -34.11 5.28 28.17
C GLU A 441 -34.98 6.18 29.06
N ASP A 442 -34.42 7.28 29.60
CA ASP A 442 -35.15 8.26 30.39
C ASP A 442 -36.29 8.94 29.61
N GLU A 443 -36.07 9.30 28.34
CA GLU A 443 -37.10 9.89 27.47
C GLU A 443 -38.25 8.88 27.21
N SER A 444 -37.93 7.61 26.98
CA SER A 444 -38.93 6.55 26.78
C SER A 444 -39.82 6.32 28.02
N LEU A 445 -39.20 6.31 29.21
CA LEU A 445 -39.91 6.22 30.49
C LEU A 445 -40.83 7.42 30.74
N SER A 446 -40.44 8.61 30.29
CA SER A 446 -41.24 9.84 30.43
C SER A 446 -42.44 9.92 29.50
N LEU A 447 -42.45 9.17 28.38
CA LEU A 447 -43.54 9.09 27.41
C LEU A 447 -44.57 7.99 27.75
N GLU A 448 -44.20 7.01 28.58
CA GLU A 448 -45.08 5.95 29.07
C GLU A 448 -45.85 6.32 30.36
N LEU A 449 -45.46 7.41 31.03
CA LEU A 449 -46.12 8.02 32.20
C LEU A 449 -47.06 9.15 31.78
#